data_AF-A0A438M5N3-F1
#
_entry.id   AF-A0A438M5N3-F1
#
_cell.length_a   1.000
_cell.length_b   1.000
_cell.length_c   1.000
_cell.angle_alpha   90.00
_cell.angle_beta   90.00
_cell.angle_gamma   90.00
#
_symmetry.space_group_name_H-M   'P 1'
#
loop_
_entity.id
_entity.type
_entity.pdbx_description
1 polymer ?
#
loop_
_entity_poly.entity_id
_entity_poly.type
_entity_poly.pdbx_seq_one_letter_code
_entity_poly.pdbx_strand_id
1 'polypeptide(L)'
;MIHELRRPQQVRAACGDDDLVMWVAQGLRSGARAWALGDAVVAACPAVSRRDRLAVWGGRAGAAALVRHALAELGPAFRPFGEVELMRHVTGAVDGLEPGGADGGRRQCRGDPGV
;
A
#
# COMPACT_ATOMS: atom_id res chain seq x y z
N MET A 1 -0.28 -0.99 18.28
CA MET A 1 0.93 -0.23 17.93
C MET A 1 1.30 -0.59 16.51
N ILE A 2 1.63 0.40 15.66
CA ILE A 2 2.01 0.13 14.26
C ILE A 2 3.49 -0.24 14.23
N HIS A 3 3.84 -1.35 13.58
CA HIS A 3 5.20 -1.83 13.44
C HIS A 3 5.64 -1.76 11.97
N GLU A 4 6.72 -1.05 11.68
CA GLU A 4 7.33 -1.05 10.35
C GLU A 4 8.08 -2.37 10.11
N LEU A 5 7.76 -3.05 9.01
CA LEU A 5 8.40 -4.27 8.55
C LEU A 5 9.40 -3.93 7.44
N ARG A 6 10.69 -4.13 7.71
CA ARG A 6 11.78 -3.77 6.79
C ARG A 6 12.33 -4.95 6.01
N ARG A 7 11.99 -6.17 6.43
CA ARG A 7 12.47 -7.41 5.80
C ARG A 7 11.31 -8.20 5.20
N PRO A 8 11.48 -8.80 4.01
CA PRO A 8 10.44 -9.63 3.38
C PRO A 8 9.96 -10.78 4.27
N GLN A 9 10.85 -11.37 5.07
CA GLN A 9 10.53 -12.45 6.01
C GLN A 9 9.53 -12.01 7.08
N GLN A 10 9.61 -10.76 7.55
CA GLN A 10 8.69 -10.23 8.53
C GLN A 10 7.32 -9.98 7.92
N VAL A 11 7.29 -9.50 6.67
CA VAL A 11 6.05 -9.35 5.91
C VAL A 11 5.38 -10.70 5.70
N ARG A 12 6.13 -11.70 5.25
CA ARG A 12 5.65 -13.07 5.05
C ARG A 12 5.05 -13.67 6.31
N ALA A 13 5.71 -13.48 7.46
CA ALA A 13 5.22 -13.96 8.74
C ALA A 13 3.92 -13.24 9.19
N ALA A 14 3.78 -11.96 8.84
CA ALA A 14 2.63 -11.15 9.22
C ALA A 14 1.42 -11.33 8.29
N CYS A 15 1.63 -11.56 6.99
CA CYS A 15 0.57 -11.70 5.99
C CYS A 15 0.25 -13.15 5.59
N GLY A 16 0.90 -14.13 6.23
CA GLY A 16 0.70 -15.55 5.90
C GLY A 16 1.13 -15.92 4.48
N ASP A 17 2.12 -15.21 3.91
CA ASP A 17 2.60 -15.36 2.52
C ASP A 17 1.59 -14.97 1.44
N ASP A 18 0.66 -14.05 1.74
CA ASP A 18 -0.23 -13.47 0.73
C ASP A 18 0.52 -12.92 -0.50
N ASP A 19 0.14 -13.40 -1.69
CA ASP A 19 0.82 -13.11 -2.95
C ASP A 19 0.82 -11.61 -3.29
N LEU A 20 -0.24 -10.86 -2.96
CA LEU A 20 -0.36 -9.44 -3.29
C LEU A 20 0.55 -8.59 -2.39
N VAL A 21 0.55 -8.88 -1.09
CA VAL A 21 1.43 -8.19 -0.13
C VAL A 21 2.88 -8.53 -0.45
N MET A 22 3.19 -9.79 -0.70
CA MET A 22 4.54 -10.24 -1.04
C MET A 22 5.04 -9.62 -2.34
N TRP A 23 4.18 -9.48 -3.35
CA TRP A 23 4.50 -8.78 -4.60
C TRP A 23 4.91 -7.33 -4.37
N VAL A 24 4.14 -6.56 -3.59
CA VAL A 24 4.51 -5.16 -3.26
C VAL A 24 5.75 -5.10 -2.38
N ALA A 25 5.92 -6.06 -1.47
CA ALA A 25 7.08 -6.17 -0.59
C ALA A 25 8.38 -6.58 -1.32
N GLN A 26 8.33 -7.04 -2.58
CA GLN A 26 9.55 -7.29 -3.38
C GLN A 26 10.41 -6.03 -3.51
N GLY A 27 9.78 -4.85 -3.51
CA GLY A 27 10.46 -3.56 -3.57
C GLY A 27 11.08 -3.08 -2.25
N LEU A 28 11.06 -3.86 -1.15
CA LEU A 28 11.57 -3.43 0.16
C LEU A 28 13.05 -3.01 0.13
N ARG A 29 13.82 -3.52 -0.84
CA ARG A 29 15.22 -3.14 -1.03
C ARG A 29 15.43 -1.87 -1.85
N SER A 30 14.38 -1.37 -2.52
CA SER A 30 14.44 -0.28 -3.50
C SER A 30 13.49 0.87 -3.19
N GLY A 31 12.93 0.93 -1.98
CA GLY A 31 12.08 2.04 -1.51
C GLY A 31 10.65 1.65 -1.13
N ALA A 32 10.28 0.37 -1.21
CA ALA A 32 9.03 -0.09 -0.61
C ALA A 32 9.13 -0.09 0.93
N ARG A 33 8.00 0.09 1.57
CA ARG A 33 7.83 0.04 3.03
C ARG A 33 6.63 -0.82 3.36
N ALA A 34 6.70 -1.54 4.46
CA ALA A 34 5.57 -2.31 4.95
C ALA A 34 5.33 -2.01 6.42
N TRP A 35 4.07 -2.13 6.84
CA TRP A 35 3.61 -1.89 8.20
C TRP A 35 2.64 -2.97 8.61
N ALA A 36 2.66 -3.34 9.88
CA ALA A 36 1.72 -4.26 10.50
C ALA A 36 1.06 -3.63 11.73
N LEU A 37 -0.22 -3.96 11.94
CA LEU A 37 -1.02 -3.54 13.08
C LEU A 37 -2.00 -4.66 13.44
N GLY A 38 -1.68 -5.40 14.51
CA GLY A 38 -2.44 -6.59 14.89
C GLY A 38 -2.43 -7.59 13.73
N ASP A 39 -3.60 -7.99 13.28
CA ASP A 39 -3.79 -8.92 12.16
C ASP A 39 -3.90 -8.22 10.79
N ALA A 40 -3.51 -6.95 10.68
CA ALA A 40 -3.51 -6.21 9.42
C ALA A 40 -2.09 -5.88 8.96
N VAL A 41 -1.87 -5.95 7.65
CA VAL A 41 -0.59 -5.67 7.01
C VAL A 41 -0.82 -4.78 5.80
N VAL A 42 0.00 -3.74 5.66
CA VAL A 42 0.04 -2.87 4.49
C VAL A 42 1.45 -2.83 3.94
N ALA A 43 1.62 -3.08 2.65
CA ALA A 43 2.86 -2.87 1.95
C ALA A 43 2.65 -1.78 0.90
N ALA A 44 3.57 -0.82 0.81
CA ALA A 44 3.55 0.23 -0.18
C ALA A 44 4.87 0.24 -0.94
N CYS A 45 4.79 0.27 -2.27
CA CYS A 45 5.97 0.38 -3.11
C CYS A 45 5.78 1.52 -4.11
N PRO A 46 6.67 2.54 -4.11
CA PRO A 46 6.67 3.54 -5.16
C PRO A 46 7.09 2.92 -6.49
N ALA A 47 6.50 3.40 -7.59
CA ALA A 47 6.83 2.99 -8.96
C ALA A 47 6.76 1.48 -9.26
N VAL A 48 6.10 0.66 -8.43
CA VAL A 48 5.91 -0.77 -8.73
C VAL A 48 4.99 -0.88 -9.95
N SER A 49 5.50 -1.47 -11.03
CA SER A 49 4.81 -1.45 -12.33
C SER A 49 4.46 -0.02 -12.81
N ARG A 50 5.36 0.96 -12.58
CA ARG A 50 5.20 2.38 -12.95
C ARG A 50 4.07 3.13 -12.21
N ARG A 51 3.57 2.58 -11.09
CA ARG A 51 2.53 3.22 -10.27
C ARG A 51 2.84 3.07 -8.78
N ASP A 52 2.37 4.02 -7.99
CA ASP A 52 2.47 3.98 -6.53
C ASP A 52 1.34 3.11 -5.98
N ARG A 53 1.68 1.87 -5.59
CA ARG A 53 0.70 0.88 -5.13
C ARG A 53 0.85 0.61 -3.65
N LEU A 54 -0.30 0.38 -3.01
CA LEU A 54 -0.40 0.10 -1.60
C LEU A 54 -1.24 -1.18 -1.41
N ALA A 55 -0.58 -2.33 -1.23
CA ALA A 55 -1.25 -3.59 -0.92
C ALA A 55 -1.75 -3.58 0.53
N VAL A 56 -2.97 -4.04 0.75
CA VAL A 56 -3.61 -4.12 2.08
C VAL A 56 -4.15 -5.52 2.28
N TRP A 57 -3.84 -6.10 3.43
CA TRP A 57 -4.26 -7.42 3.83
C TRP A 57 -4.64 -7.48 5.31
N GLY A 58 -5.51 -8.42 5.66
CA GLY A 58 -5.84 -8.73 7.04
C GLY A 58 -7.09 -8.02 7.58
N GLY A 59 -7.12 -7.78 8.89
CA GLY A 59 -8.31 -7.33 9.60
C GLY A 59 -8.81 -5.92 9.21
N ARG A 60 -10.12 -5.79 8.93
CA ARG A 60 -10.80 -4.54 8.53
C ARG A 60 -10.46 -3.32 9.41
N ALA A 61 -10.53 -3.49 10.73
CA ALA A 61 -10.29 -2.43 11.70
C ALA A 61 -8.83 -1.93 11.69
N GLY A 62 -7.87 -2.84 11.54
CA GLY A 62 -6.44 -2.50 11.47
C GLY A 62 -6.05 -1.92 10.11
N ALA A 63 -6.65 -2.42 9.04
CA ALA A 63 -6.35 -2.02 7.66
C ALA A 63 -6.61 -0.53 7.42
N ALA A 64 -7.76 0.02 7.83
CA ALA A 64 -8.06 1.45 7.63
C ALA A 64 -7.07 2.36 8.39
N ALA A 65 -6.68 1.99 9.61
CA ALA A 65 -5.70 2.73 10.40
C ALA A 65 -4.30 2.70 9.75
N LEU A 66 -3.89 1.53 9.25
CA LEU A 66 -2.62 1.37 8.53
C LEU A 66 -2.59 2.15 7.22
N VAL A 67 -3.66 2.11 6.44
CA VAL A 67 -3.76 2.85 5.18
C VAL A 67 -3.66 4.35 5.43
N ARG A 68 -4.36 4.89 6.44
CA ARG A 68 -4.23 6.31 6.83
C ARG A 68 -2.81 6.66 7.24
N HIS A 69 -2.16 5.81 8.04
CA HIS A 69 -0.78 6.03 8.46
C HIS A 69 0.19 6.02 7.27
N ALA A 70 0.07 5.04 6.38
CA ALA A 70 0.90 4.92 5.19
C ALA A 70 0.70 6.08 4.20
N LEU A 71 -0.55 6.55 4.01
CA LEU A 71 -0.84 7.73 3.19
C LEU A 71 -0.33 9.03 3.82
N ALA A 72 -0.32 9.14 5.15
CA ALA A 72 0.27 10.28 5.84
C ALA A 72 1.80 10.31 5.70
N GLU A 73 2.45 9.14 5.70
CA GLU A 73 3.91 9.00 5.54
C GLU A 73 4.39 9.16 4.10
N LEU A 74 3.67 8.57 3.13
CA LEU A 74 4.09 8.48 1.73
C LEU A 74 3.37 9.48 0.80
N GLY A 75 2.23 10.00 1.23
CA GLY A 75 1.40 10.94 0.47
C GLY A 75 0.17 10.30 -0.20
N PRO A 76 -0.80 11.13 -0.63
CA PRO A 76 -2.11 10.69 -1.16
C PRO A 76 -2.05 10.11 -2.59
N ALA A 77 -0.86 10.04 -3.20
CA ALA A 77 -0.68 9.50 -4.55
C ALA A 77 -0.81 7.97 -4.60
N PHE A 78 -0.60 7.30 -3.47
CA PHE A 78 -0.65 5.84 -3.39
C PHE A 78 -2.08 5.33 -3.55
N ARG A 79 -2.25 4.33 -4.41
CA ARG A 79 -3.54 3.68 -4.65
C ARG A 79 -3.61 2.36 -3.87
N PRO A 80 -4.53 2.22 -2.90
CA PRO A 80 -4.71 0.98 -2.19
C PRO A 80 -5.33 -0.08 -3.10
N PHE A 81 -4.87 -1.31 -2.89
CA PHE A 81 -5.30 -2.49 -3.58
C PHE A 81 -5.32 -3.67 -2.59
N GLY A 82 -6.32 -4.53 -2.70
CA GLY A 82 -6.51 -5.67 -1.81
C GLY A 82 -7.84 -6.34 -2.10
N GLU A 83 -8.29 -7.19 -1.18
CA GLU A 83 -9.58 -7.86 -1.29
C GLU A 83 -10.74 -6.85 -1.40
N VAL A 84 -11.71 -7.10 -2.28
CA VAL A 84 -12.82 -6.18 -2.60
C VAL A 84 -13.58 -5.75 -1.34
N GLU A 85 -13.89 -6.69 -0.46
CA GLU A 85 -14.64 -6.44 0.77
C GLU A 85 -13.83 -5.63 1.80
N LEU A 86 -12.52 -5.86 1.86
CA LEU A 86 -11.60 -5.07 2.68
C LEU A 86 -11.47 -3.65 2.13
N MET A 87 -11.34 -3.51 0.80
CA MET A 87 -11.23 -2.22 0.13
C MET A 87 -12.50 -1.39 0.27
N ARG A 88 -13.69 -2.00 0.16
CA ARG A 88 -14.97 -1.33 0.45
C ARG A 88 -15.02 -0.75 1.86
N HIS A 89 -14.54 -1.51 2.85
CA HIS A 89 -14.46 -1.03 4.22
C HIS A 89 -13.46 0.12 4.37
N VAL A 90 -12.27 -0.01 3.76
CA VAL A 90 -11.22 1.02 3.81
C VAL A 90 -11.67 2.31 3.13
N THR A 91 -12.28 2.25 1.94
CA THR A 91 -12.79 3.43 1.23
C THR A 91 -13.96 4.09 1.96
N GLY A 92 -14.78 3.32 2.67
CA GLY A 92 -15.84 3.86 3.53
C GLY A 92 -15.33 4.47 4.84
N ALA A 93 -14.15 4.05 5.31
CA ALA A 93 -13.54 4.52 6.56
C ALA A 93 -12.47 5.62 6.37
N VAL A 94 -12.11 5.92 5.11
CA VAL A 94 -11.13 6.94 4.77
C VAL A 94 -11.71 7.83 3.67
N ASP A 95 -12.16 9.02 4.05
CA ASP A 95 -12.69 10.01 3.12
C ASP A 95 -11.64 10.43 2.07
N GLY A 96 -12.05 10.49 0.80
CA GLY A 96 -11.20 10.89 -0.33
C GLY A 96 -10.41 9.77 -0.99
N LEU A 97 -10.69 8.51 -0.65
CA LEU A 97 -9.97 7.35 -1.16
C LEU A 97 -10.76 6.64 -2.27
N GLU A 98 -10.37 6.90 -3.52
CA GLU A 98 -10.91 6.15 -4.67
C GLU A 98 -10.28 4.75 -4.74
N PRO A 99 -11.07 3.67 -4.83
CA PRO A 99 -10.52 2.32 -4.98
C PRO A 99 -9.67 2.25 -6.26
N GLY A 100 -8.46 1.70 -6.16
CA GLY A 100 -7.54 1.54 -7.28
C GLY A 100 -7.95 0.43 -8.25
N GLY A 101 -9.17 0.50 -8.79
CA GLY A 101 -9.67 -0.35 -9.87
C GLY A 101 -10.02 0.52 -11.07
N ALA A 102 -9.24 0.36 -12.14
CA ALA A 102 -9.48 0.91 -13.48
C ALA A 102 -9.80 2.41 -13.55
N ASP A 103 -8.78 3.28 -13.64
CA ASP A 103 -8.79 4.21 -14.77
C ASP A 103 -7.43 4.86 -15.04
N GLY A 104 -7.12 4.97 -16.33
CA GLY A 104 -5.91 5.60 -16.85
C GLY A 104 -5.99 7.12 -16.73
N GLY A 105 -5.76 7.66 -15.53
CA GLY A 105 -5.69 9.09 -15.31
C GLY A 105 -4.29 9.65 -15.60
N ARG A 106 -4.11 10.26 -16.77
CA ARG A 106 -2.93 11.03 -17.17
C ARG A 106 -2.51 11.99 -16.06
N ARG A 107 -1.30 11.84 -15.50
CA ARG A 107 -0.62 12.93 -14.79
C ARG A 107 0.73 13.16 -15.45
N GLN A 108 0.86 14.40 -15.92
CA GLN A 108 1.88 14.92 -16.80
C GLN A 108 3.27 14.72 -16.19
N CYS A 109 4.17 14.14 -16.98
CA CYS A 109 5.60 14.19 -16.72
C CYS A 109 6.00 15.67 -16.76
N ARG A 110 6.18 16.28 -15.59
CA ARG A 110 6.96 17.51 -15.47
C ARG A 110 8.41 17.10 -15.73
N GLY A 111 8.79 17.08 -17.01
CA GLY A 111 10.18 17.03 -17.42
C GLY A 111 10.81 18.37 -17.10
N ASP A 112 11.98 18.33 -16.47
CA ASP A 112 12.92 19.45 -16.41
C ASP A 112 14.33 18.85 -16.17
N PRO A 113 15.40 19.55 -16.55
CA PRO A 113 16.13 19.25 -17.78
C PRO A 113 17.59 18.87 -17.50
N GLY A 114 18.28 18.32 -18.51
CA GLY A 114 19.74 18.30 -18.51
C GLY A 114 20.35 17.00 -18.99
N VAL A 115 20.65 16.94 -20.28
CA VAL A 115 22.03 16.84 -20.81
C VAL A 115 22.01 17.19 -22.30
#